data_AF-A0A942P8T8-F1
#
_entry.id   AF-A0A942P8T8-F1
#
_cell.length_a   1.000
_cell.length_b   1.000
_cell.length_c   1.000
_cell.angle_alpha   90.00
_cell.angle_beta   90.00
_cell.angle_gamma   90.00
#
_symmetry.space_group_name_H-M   'P 1'
#
loop_
_entity.id
_entity.type
_entity.pdbx_description
1 polymer ?
#
loop_
_entity_poly.entity_id
_entity_poly.type
_entity_poly.pdbx_seq_one_letter_code
_entity_poly.pdbx_strand_id
1 'polypeptide(L)'
;MPTDLVNLPSIQLRKVNEHAGIHYRGMRDAIMQSGPLDANTCELILIGCFAARGCERSFRVHALRGLKAGMPKEVLEQVVMIPMGAASPLADVTKALTWLDEVVAEHAAGA
;
A
#
# COMPACT_ATOMS: atom_id res chain seq x y z
N MET A 1 -4.82 5.70 11.74
CA MET A 1 -6.15 6.23 11.33
C MET A 1 -6.85 5.16 10.49
N PRO A 2 -8.18 4.95 10.61
CA PRO A 2 -8.89 3.96 9.80
C PRO A 2 -8.58 4.12 8.31
N THR A 3 -8.52 3.01 7.57
CA THR A 3 -8.28 3.03 6.12
C THR A 3 -9.42 3.73 5.37
N ASP A 4 -9.31 5.05 5.22
CA ASP A 4 -10.30 5.89 4.55
C ASP A 4 -10.05 5.95 3.03
N LEU A 5 -10.81 5.13 2.31
CA LEU A 5 -10.77 5.06 0.83
C LEU A 5 -11.35 6.32 0.16
N VAL A 6 -12.09 7.17 0.89
CA VAL A 6 -12.71 8.39 0.35
C VAL A 6 -11.71 9.52 0.19
N ASN A 7 -10.56 9.44 0.88
CA ASN A 7 -9.54 10.49 0.91
C ASN A 7 -8.18 10.08 0.29
N LEU A 8 -8.18 9.18 -0.70
CA LEU A 8 -6.96 8.83 -1.43
C LEU A 8 -6.41 10.02 -2.23
N PRO A 9 -5.08 10.19 -2.35
CA PRO A 9 -4.49 11.25 -3.17
C PRO A 9 -4.99 11.22 -4.62
N SER A 10 -5.19 10.04 -5.20
CA SER A 10 -5.73 9.89 -6.56
C SER A 10 -7.19 10.33 -6.70
N ILE A 11 -7.99 10.24 -5.63
CA ILE A 11 -9.36 10.77 -5.59
C ILE A 11 -9.32 12.30 -5.53
N GLN A 12 -8.37 12.87 -4.77
CA GLN A 12 -8.19 14.33 -4.71
C GLN A 12 -7.77 14.90 -6.07
N LEU A 13 -6.88 14.22 -6.81
CA LEU A 13 -6.53 14.59 -8.18
C LEU A 13 -7.79 14.68 -9.07
N ARG A 14 -8.66 13.65 -9.02
CA ARG A 14 -9.89 13.63 -9.83
C ARG A 14 -10.87 14.73 -9.44
N LYS A 15 -10.97 15.09 -8.15
CA LYS A 15 -11.85 16.17 -7.68
C LYS A 15 -11.43 17.54 -8.23
N VAL A 16 -10.13 17.79 -8.37
CA VAL A 16 -9.59 19.06 -8.88
C VAL A 16 -9.52 19.09 -10.40
N ASN A 17 -9.19 17.96 -11.02
CA ASN A 17 -9.14 17.81 -12.47
C ASN A 17 -9.54 16.39 -12.86
N GLU A 18 -10.78 16.24 -13.34
CA GLU A 18 -11.33 14.92 -13.67
C GLU A 18 -10.53 14.22 -14.76
N HIS A 19 -10.18 14.93 -15.84
CA HIS A 19 -9.42 14.37 -16.96
C HIS A 19 -8.06 13.86 -16.51
N ALA A 20 -7.32 14.65 -15.72
CA ALA A 20 -6.04 14.21 -15.17
C ALA A 20 -6.20 12.98 -14.27
N GLY A 21 -7.25 12.93 -13.44
CA GLY A 21 -7.56 11.78 -12.61
C GLY A 21 -7.86 10.51 -13.41
N ILE A 22 -8.61 10.63 -14.52
CA ILE A 22 -8.89 9.51 -15.44
C ILE A 22 -7.61 9.02 -16.10
N HIS A 23 -6.80 9.92 -16.66
CA HIS A 23 -5.55 9.53 -17.34
C HIS A 23 -4.52 8.93 -16.37
N TYR A 24 -4.41 9.47 -15.15
CA TYR A 24 -3.54 8.90 -14.12
C TYR A 24 -3.95 7.46 -13.76
N ARG A 25 -5.25 7.19 -13.62
CA ARG A 25 -5.76 5.85 -13.36
C ARG A 25 -5.50 4.91 -14.54
N GLY A 26 -5.78 5.36 -15.76
CA GLY A 26 -5.51 4.56 -16.97
C GLY A 26 -4.03 4.17 -17.10
N MET A 27 -3.11 5.09 -16.84
CA MET A 27 -1.68 4.80 -16.79
C MET A 27 -1.36 3.74 -15.72
N ARG A 28 -1.93 3.88 -14.52
CA ARG A 28 -1.72 2.92 -13.41
C ARG A 28 -2.22 1.52 -13.77
N ASP A 29 -3.40 1.42 -14.37
CA ASP A 29 -3.98 0.14 -14.78
C ASP A 29 -3.14 -0.52 -15.88
N ALA A 30 -2.69 0.25 -16.88
CA ALA A 30 -1.80 -0.25 -17.92
C ALA A 30 -0.50 -0.82 -17.36
N ILE A 31 0.17 -0.11 -16.44
CA ILE A 31 1.40 -0.57 -15.77
C ILE A 31 1.17 -1.90 -15.02
N MET A 32 0.04 -2.02 -14.31
CA MET A 32 -0.25 -3.21 -13.50
C MET A 32 -0.65 -4.43 -14.35
N GLN A 33 -1.14 -4.23 -15.56
CA GLN A 33 -1.65 -5.30 -16.43
C GLN A 33 -0.65 -5.74 -17.51
N SER A 34 0.36 -4.93 -17.82
CA SER A 34 1.30 -5.22 -18.92
C SER A 34 2.61 -5.90 -18.48
N GLY A 35 2.77 -6.21 -17.20
CA GLY A 35 4.02 -6.73 -16.63
C GLY A 35 4.04 -8.26 -16.46
N PRO A 36 5.24 -8.86 -16.31
CA PRO A 36 5.38 -10.30 -16.05
C PRO A 36 5.11 -10.68 -14.58
N LEU A 37 4.92 -9.69 -13.70
CA LEU A 37 4.70 -9.91 -12.28
C LEU A 37 3.21 -10.12 -12.02
N ASP A 38 2.89 -11.06 -11.12
CA ASP A 38 1.52 -11.22 -10.66
C ASP A 38 1.06 -10.06 -9.77
N ALA A 39 -0.26 -10.00 -9.53
CA ALA A 39 -0.87 -8.94 -8.75
C ALA A 39 -0.34 -8.88 -7.31
N ASN A 40 -0.08 -10.04 -6.69
CA ASN A 40 0.40 -10.10 -5.31
C ASN A 40 1.82 -9.53 -5.19
N THR A 41 2.70 -9.90 -6.12
CA THR A 41 4.06 -9.39 -6.20
C THR A 41 4.07 -7.88 -6.42
N CYS A 42 3.20 -7.38 -7.30
CA CYS A 42 3.06 -5.93 -7.49
C CYS A 42 2.59 -5.21 -6.22
N GLU A 43 1.64 -5.76 -5.48
CA GLU A 43 1.16 -5.22 -4.20
C GLU A 43 2.28 -5.20 -3.15
N LEU A 44 3.06 -6.29 -3.02
CA LEU A 44 4.21 -6.36 -2.11
C LEU A 44 5.25 -5.27 -2.42
N ILE A 45 5.56 -5.03 -3.70
CA ILE A 45 6.47 -3.95 -4.10
C ILE A 45 5.92 -2.59 -3.65
N LEU A 46 4.63 -2.32 -3.88
CA LEU A 46 4.01 -1.05 -3.48
C LEU A 46 4.01 -0.86 -1.97
N ILE A 47 3.70 -1.90 -1.20
CA ILE A 47 3.72 -1.89 0.27
C ILE A 47 5.13 -1.52 0.77
N GLY A 48 6.17 -2.20 0.29
CA GLY A 48 7.56 -1.91 0.64
C GLY A 48 7.97 -0.48 0.29
N CYS A 49 7.61 -0.01 -0.92
CA CYS A 49 7.87 1.36 -1.34
C CYS A 49 7.18 2.41 -0.47
N PHE A 50 5.92 2.20 -0.08
CA PHE A 50 5.19 3.15 0.75
C PHE A 50 5.68 3.14 2.20
N ALA A 51 6.06 1.99 2.74
CA ALA A 51 6.72 1.89 4.03
C ALA A 51 8.03 2.70 4.03
N ALA A 52 8.91 2.45 3.05
CA ALA A 52 10.19 3.14 2.94
C ALA A 52 10.05 4.66 2.71
N ARG A 53 8.98 5.10 2.07
CA ARG A 53 8.70 6.53 1.82
C ARG A 53 7.89 7.21 2.92
N GLY A 54 7.56 6.51 4.02
CA GLY A 54 6.72 7.05 5.08
C GLY A 54 5.29 7.41 4.64
N CYS A 55 4.79 6.81 3.56
CA CYS A 55 3.51 7.13 2.94
C CYS A 55 2.34 6.34 3.56
N GLU A 56 2.04 6.60 4.84
CA GLU A 56 1.09 5.81 5.65
C GLU A 56 -0.24 5.52 4.93
N ARG A 57 -0.93 6.54 4.40
CA ARG A 57 -2.26 6.33 3.81
C ARG A 57 -2.22 5.35 2.64
N SER A 58 -1.24 5.48 1.76
CA SER A 58 -1.06 4.55 0.64
C SER A 58 -0.65 3.17 1.12
N PHE A 59 0.27 3.10 2.09
CA PHE A 59 0.67 1.84 2.71
C PHE A 59 -0.54 1.05 3.22
N ARG A 60 -1.42 1.68 4.02
CA ARG A 60 -2.60 1.01 4.60
C ARG A 60 -3.54 0.45 3.55
N VAL A 61 -3.77 1.20 2.46
CA VAL A 61 -4.64 0.78 1.35
C VAL A 61 -4.12 -0.48 0.68
N HIS A 62 -2.82 -0.52 0.40
CA HIS A 62 -2.19 -1.65 -0.27
C HIS A 62 -2.00 -2.84 0.67
N ALA A 63 -1.66 -2.61 1.95
CA ALA A 63 -1.63 -3.66 2.97
C ALA A 63 -3.02 -4.32 3.16
N LEU A 64 -4.09 -3.53 3.24
CA LEU A 64 -5.46 -4.06 3.35
C LEU A 64 -5.88 -4.85 2.11
N ARG A 65 -5.48 -4.41 0.91
CA ARG A 65 -5.70 -5.19 -0.33
C ARG A 65 -4.96 -6.52 -0.28
N GLY A 66 -3.72 -6.51 0.20
CA GLY A 66 -2.93 -7.73 0.33
C GLY A 66 -3.56 -8.74 1.29
N LEU A 67 -4.00 -8.29 2.45
CA LEU A 67 -4.73 -9.12 3.42
C LEU A 67 -6.03 -9.67 2.83
N LYS A 68 -6.82 -8.83 2.13
CA LYS A 68 -8.05 -9.28 1.44
C LYS A 68 -7.79 -10.28 0.30
N ALA A 69 -6.61 -10.26 -0.28
CA ALA A 69 -6.16 -11.24 -1.26
C ALA A 69 -5.62 -12.54 -0.63
N GLY A 70 -5.68 -12.67 0.71
CA GLY A 70 -5.25 -13.85 1.45
C GLY A 70 -3.76 -13.89 1.75
N MET A 71 -3.02 -12.80 1.56
CA MET A 71 -1.61 -12.75 1.99
C MET A 71 -1.53 -12.79 3.52
N PRO A 72 -0.71 -13.68 4.10
CA PRO A 72 -0.55 -13.77 5.54
C PRO A 72 0.23 -12.56 6.07
N LYS A 73 0.01 -12.21 7.35
CA LYS A 73 0.64 -11.05 7.99
C LYS A 73 2.17 -11.11 7.88
N GLU A 74 2.74 -12.29 8.06
CA GLU A 74 4.17 -12.56 8.08
C GLU A 74 4.84 -12.19 6.75
N VAL A 75 4.13 -12.35 5.62
CA VAL A 75 4.62 -11.91 4.30
C VAL A 75 4.71 -10.38 4.23
N LEU A 76 3.71 -9.69 4.79
CA LEU A 76 3.70 -8.22 4.81
C LEU A 76 4.75 -7.65 5.77
N GLU A 77 4.96 -8.29 6.92
CA GLU A 77 6.03 -7.95 7.86
C GLU A 77 7.40 -8.08 7.18
N GLN A 78 7.64 -9.19 6.48
CA GLN A 78 8.90 -9.40 5.74
C GLN A 78 9.14 -8.30 4.72
N VAL A 79 8.13 -7.93 3.93
CA VAL A 79 8.24 -6.85 2.93
C VAL A 79 8.57 -5.50 3.56
N VAL A 80 8.02 -5.20 4.73
CA VAL A 80 8.34 -3.96 5.47
C VAL A 80 9.76 -3.99 6.03
N MET A 81 10.26 -5.16 6.43
CA MET A 81 11.61 -5.32 7.00
C MET A 81 12.74 -5.37 5.97
N ILE A 82 12.50 -5.85 4.74
CA ILE A 82 13.54 -5.99 3.70
C ILE A 82 14.39 -4.70 3.50
N PRO A 83 13.80 -3.49 3.47
CA PRO A 83 14.57 -2.25 3.29
C PRO A 83 15.42 -1.83 4.50
N MET A 84 15.24 -2.45 5.68
CA MET A 84 15.86 -2.03 6.94
C MET A 84 17.40 -2.01 6.85
N GLY A 85 17.99 -0.88 7.23
CA GLY A 85 19.46 -0.71 7.23
C GLY A 85 20.09 -0.54 5.85
N ALA A 86 19.32 -0.68 4.76
CA ALA A 86 19.75 -0.42 3.39
C ALA A 86 19.09 0.84 2.82
N ALA A 87 17.77 0.87 2.77
CA ALA A 87 16.98 1.96 2.21
C ALA A 87 16.06 2.65 3.24
N SER A 88 15.82 2.01 4.39
CA SER A 88 14.98 2.55 5.47
C SER A 88 15.67 2.47 6.83
N PRO A 89 15.70 3.57 7.62
CA PRO A 89 16.08 3.54 9.02
C PRO A 89 15.17 2.65 9.87
N LEU A 90 15.68 2.14 11.00
CA LEU A 90 14.91 1.32 11.94
C LEU A 90 13.60 2.00 12.37
N ALA A 91 13.63 3.31 12.65
CA ALA A 91 12.46 4.05 13.10
C ALA A 91 11.32 4.09 12.05
N ASP A 92 11.65 4.16 10.76
CA ASP A 92 10.65 4.17 9.70
C ASP A 92 10.03 2.78 9.51
N VAL A 93 10.86 1.73 9.64
CA VAL A 93 10.42 0.33 9.60
C VAL A 93 9.49 0.02 10.78
N THR A 94 9.87 0.37 12.00
CA THR A 94 9.03 0.10 13.18
C THR A 94 7.71 0.85 13.13
N LYS A 95 7.71 2.10 12.61
CA LYS A 95 6.49 2.86 12.38
C LYS A 95 5.58 2.16 11.36
N ALA A 96 6.13 1.64 10.27
CA ALA A 96 5.36 0.90 9.27
C ALA A 96 4.81 -0.43 9.80
N LEU A 97 5.54 -1.12 10.69
CA LEU A 97 5.03 -2.30 11.38
C LEU A 97 3.84 -1.97 12.29
N THR A 98 3.88 -0.84 13.01
CA THR A 98 2.72 -0.37 13.79
C THR A 98 1.50 -0.11 12.89
N TRP A 99 1.69 0.51 11.72
CA TRP A 99 0.59 0.67 10.75
C TRP A 99 0.04 -0.67 10.27
N LEU A 100 0.90 -1.66 10.05
CA LEU A 100 0.48 -2.99 9.63
C LEU A 100 -0.37 -3.67 10.70
N ASP A 101 0.03 -3.62 11.97
CA ASP A 101 -0.75 -4.16 13.08
C ASP A 101 -2.14 -3.53 13.15
N GLU A 102 -2.24 -2.21 12.98
CA GLU A 102 -3.53 -1.51 12.94
C GLU A 102 -4.38 -1.96 11.75
N VAL A 103 -3.80 -2.14 10.56
CA VAL A 103 -4.52 -2.61 9.37
C VAL A 103 -4.98 -4.05 9.51
N VAL A 104 -4.19 -4.92 10.15
CA VAL A 104 -4.58 -6.30 10.47
C VAL A 104 -5.76 -6.32 11.43
N ALA A 105 -5.72 -5.49 12.48
CA ALA A 105 -6.84 -5.34 13.41
C ALA A 105 -8.11 -4.82 12.71
N GLU A 106 -7.98 -3.81 11.83
CA GLU A 106 -9.09 -3.31 11.01
C GLU A 106 -9.67 -4.41 10.10
N HIS A 107 -8.81 -5.21 9.45
CA HIS A 107 -9.25 -6.29 8.58
C HIS A 107 -10.01 -7.37 9.35
N ALA A 108 -9.52 -7.76 10.54
CA ALA A 108 -10.19 -8.75 11.40
C ALA A 108 -11.52 -8.24 11.97
N ALA A 109 -11.65 -6.93 12.23
CA ALA A 109 -12.87 -6.32 12.75
C ALA A 109 -13.96 -6.09 11.68
N GLY A 110 -13.58 -6.04 10.40
CA GLY A 110 -14.47 -5.80 9.26
C GLY A 110 -14.67 -7.02 8.34
N ALA A 111 -14.17 -8.19 8.74
CA ALA A 111 -14.40 -9.48 8.08
C ALA A 111 -15.66 -10.17 8.62
#